data_AF-A0A7S1R7Q2-F1
#
_entry.id   AF-A0A7S1R7Q2-F1
#
_cell.length_a   1.000
_cell.length_b   1.000
_cell.length_c   1.000
_cell.angle_alpha   90.00
_cell.angle_beta   90.00
_cell.angle_gamma   90.00
#
_symmetry.space_group_name_H-M   'P 1'
#
loop_
_entity.id
_entity.type
_entity.pdbx_description
1 polymer ?
#
loop_
_entity_poly.entity_id
_entity_poly.type
_entity_poly.pdbx_seq_one_letter_code
_entity_poly.pdbx_strand_id
1 'polypeptide(L)'
;HASGPAPRAPGGRPLGIALGMALDGAQGGLLGAAGDDGATYYTESLDWFRVVFGPRVALRSMPSVQARTVGCLKQHEVFAAEEVADGWARLARRELPFRSTSTEEQQQQEAWVLIDGTSRGLGPLLQPLEDQREAVRLAAGERKRLKEGMCLLINLDRRPDRRQNVEVLAAPHTWLRTAMTRLPAVNGRELSWDELLEQRLFAEEAWVNAERAERDRVSTIGKTPETFSAHLTLGGCGCALSHRRAWRALANSDSPWALVLEDDLVEVCRDFDDELDRVLAALPDDWDVCYLGYHTGLSGGRILQPGAHVSGEMQMLGVHNAWLPGLYGYLVTRPFAKFLLQEAFPMYAQVDTVVGCLLSRQAKGFALPAREFLVYAPPTEVSRDTDVQTFPEDMK
;
A
#
# COMPACT_ATOMS: atom_id res chain seq x y z
N HIS A 1 -59.18 -8.17 21.39
CA HIS A 1 -58.14 -7.62 22.27
C HIS A 1 -57.51 -8.73 23.10
N ALA A 2 -56.32 -9.19 22.71
CA ALA A 2 -55.34 -9.85 23.59
C ALA A 2 -54.04 -10.03 22.78
N SER A 3 -53.02 -9.26 23.16
CA SER A 3 -51.66 -9.27 22.65
C SER A 3 -50.86 -10.40 23.29
N GLY A 4 -50.34 -11.33 22.47
CA GLY A 4 -49.34 -12.32 22.89
C GLY A 4 -47.91 -11.78 22.73
N PRO A 5 -46.93 -12.27 23.53
CA PRO A 5 -45.56 -11.77 23.52
C PRO A 5 -44.76 -12.31 22.33
N ALA A 6 -43.88 -11.46 21.79
CA ALA A 6 -42.95 -11.78 20.71
C ALA A 6 -41.83 -12.74 21.18
N PRO A 7 -41.31 -13.62 20.30
CA PRO A 7 -40.27 -14.59 20.67
C PRO A 7 -38.88 -13.93 20.77
N ARG A 8 -38.11 -14.38 21.77
CA ARG A 8 -36.70 -14.00 21.99
C ARG A 8 -35.80 -14.57 20.89
N ALA A 9 -34.90 -13.74 20.37
CA ALA A 9 -33.81 -14.17 19.48
C ALA A 9 -32.76 -15.00 20.26
N PRO A 10 -32.18 -16.06 19.67
CA PRO A 10 -31.17 -16.87 20.34
C PRO A 10 -29.80 -16.19 20.28
N GLY A 11 -29.09 -16.22 21.42
CA GLY A 11 -27.74 -15.69 21.57
C GLY A 11 -26.72 -16.45 20.73
N GLY A 12 -25.95 -15.71 19.92
CA GLY A 12 -24.79 -16.23 19.21
C GLY A 12 -23.59 -16.33 20.14
N ARG A 13 -23.02 -17.55 20.25
CA ARG A 13 -21.67 -17.78 20.79
C ARG A 13 -20.64 -17.48 19.70
N PRO A 14 -19.44 -16.96 20.03
CA PRO A 14 -18.36 -16.86 19.06
C PRO A 14 -17.79 -18.26 18.78
N LEU A 15 -17.71 -18.61 17.49
CA LEU A 15 -17.02 -19.80 16.99
C LEU A 15 -15.51 -19.54 17.00
N GLY A 16 -14.79 -20.22 17.87
CA GLY A 16 -13.33 -20.37 17.76
C GLY A 16 -13.00 -21.38 16.66
N ILE A 17 -12.16 -20.98 15.71
CA ILE A 17 -11.62 -21.87 14.67
C ILE A 17 -10.20 -22.22 15.09
N ALA A 18 -9.95 -23.51 15.36
CA ALA A 18 -8.63 -24.05 15.64
C ALA A 18 -7.91 -24.38 14.32
N LEU A 19 -6.70 -23.86 14.12
CA LEU A 19 -5.76 -24.34 13.10
C LEU A 19 -4.58 -25.05 13.76
N GLY A 20 -4.39 -26.32 13.42
CA GLY A 20 -3.31 -27.18 13.91
C GLY A 20 -1.95 -26.82 13.32
N MET A 21 -0.93 -26.80 14.17
CA MET A 21 0.46 -26.46 13.85
C MET A 21 1.28 -27.72 13.55
N ALA A 22 2.21 -27.61 12.59
CA ALA A 22 3.44 -28.39 12.54
C ALA A 22 4.60 -27.39 12.48
N LEU A 23 5.49 -27.47 13.47
CA LEU A 23 6.69 -26.64 13.60
C LEU A 23 7.86 -27.37 12.96
N ASP A 24 8.61 -26.70 12.09
CA ASP A 24 9.99 -27.08 11.82
C ASP A 24 10.87 -25.84 11.74
N GLY A 25 11.97 -25.89 12.48
CA GLY A 25 12.87 -24.77 12.71
C GLY A 25 14.00 -24.71 11.69
N ALA A 26 14.55 -23.51 11.51
CA ALA A 26 15.91 -23.33 11.03
C ALA A 26 16.50 -22.06 11.64
N GLN A 27 17.64 -22.24 12.31
CA GLN A 27 18.42 -21.22 13.01
C GLN A 27 19.16 -20.32 11.99
N GLY A 28 19.10 -19.00 12.21
CA GLY A 28 19.90 -18.02 11.49
C GLY A 28 21.21 -17.73 12.24
N GLY A 29 22.33 -17.81 11.51
CA GLY A 29 23.65 -17.36 11.96
C GLY A 29 23.89 -15.88 11.66
N LEU A 30 24.55 -15.21 12.60
CA LEU A 30 24.84 -13.78 12.69
C LEU A 30 26.22 -13.41 12.08
N LEU A 31 26.29 -12.15 11.61
CA LEU A 31 27.42 -11.20 11.60
C LEU A 31 28.49 -11.24 10.49
N GLY A 32 28.63 -10.07 9.86
CA GLY A 32 29.83 -9.58 9.18
C GLY A 32 29.67 -8.09 8.83
N ALA A 33 30.45 -7.21 9.46
CA ALA A 33 30.34 -5.76 9.39
C ALA A 33 31.31 -5.11 8.38
N ALA A 34 30.94 -3.87 8.02
CA ALA A 34 31.77 -2.75 7.56
C ALA A 34 32.36 -2.76 6.13
N GLY A 35 32.10 -1.65 5.43
CA GLY A 35 32.71 -1.27 4.16
C GLY A 35 32.02 -0.03 3.59
N ASP A 36 32.49 1.13 4.03
CA ASP A 36 32.30 2.43 3.37
C ASP A 36 32.83 2.32 1.93
N ASP A 37 32.00 2.54 0.92
CA ASP A 37 32.44 2.87 -0.43
C ASP A 37 31.30 3.53 -1.21
N GLY A 38 31.58 4.75 -1.69
CA GLY A 38 30.63 5.63 -2.35
C GLY A 38 29.89 4.96 -3.51
N ALA A 39 28.56 5.08 -3.47
CA ALA A 39 27.69 4.74 -4.59
C ALA A 39 27.95 5.72 -5.76
N THR A 40 28.96 5.44 -6.56
CA THR A 40 28.97 5.81 -7.97
C THR A 40 27.79 5.10 -8.61
N TYR A 41 26.67 5.81 -8.78
CA TYR A 41 25.60 5.37 -9.65
C TYR A 41 26.19 5.23 -11.06
N TYR A 42 26.49 4.00 -11.47
CA TYR A 42 26.62 3.68 -12.88
C TYR A 42 25.24 3.90 -13.50
N THR A 43 24.96 5.11 -13.97
CA THR A 43 23.89 5.31 -14.94
C THR A 43 24.38 4.66 -16.22
N GLU A 44 24.04 3.39 -16.43
CA GLU A 44 24.07 2.82 -17.78
C GLU A 44 23.31 3.81 -18.66
N SER A 45 24.01 4.37 -19.65
CA SER A 45 23.43 5.31 -20.60
C SER A 45 22.47 4.54 -21.48
N LEU A 46 21.19 4.52 -21.10
CA LEU A 46 20.14 3.90 -21.88
C LEU A 46 19.72 4.83 -23.01
N ASP A 47 19.41 4.25 -24.16
CA ASP A 47 18.82 4.97 -25.28
C ASP A 47 17.33 5.15 -25.03
N TRP A 48 16.80 6.34 -25.29
CA TRP A 48 15.38 6.63 -25.08
C TRP A 48 14.67 6.84 -26.39
N PHE A 49 13.44 6.32 -26.48
CA PHE A 49 12.62 6.41 -27.68
C PHE A 49 11.21 6.88 -27.33
N ARG A 50 10.62 7.68 -28.22
CA ARG A 50 9.18 7.96 -28.27
C ARG A 50 8.56 7.20 -29.43
N VAL A 51 7.40 6.59 -29.20
CA VAL A 51 6.62 5.96 -30.27
C VAL A 51 5.92 7.04 -31.10
N VAL A 52 6.20 7.10 -32.40
CA VAL A 52 5.61 8.10 -33.31
C VAL A 52 4.56 7.49 -34.25
N PHE A 53 4.62 6.18 -34.47
CA PHE A 53 3.65 5.45 -35.29
C PHE A 53 2.43 5.00 -34.47
N GLY A 54 1.24 5.12 -35.05
CA GLY A 54 -0.03 4.89 -34.37
C GLY A 54 -0.95 3.91 -35.11
N PRO A 55 -1.93 3.30 -34.40
CA PRO A 55 -2.24 3.52 -32.99
C PRO A 55 -1.35 2.74 -32.03
N ARG A 56 -0.68 1.67 -32.50
CA ARG A 56 0.18 0.80 -31.71
C ARG A 56 1.33 0.24 -32.54
N VAL A 57 2.47 -0.02 -31.89
CA VAL A 57 3.61 -0.73 -32.46
C VAL A 57 3.80 -2.05 -31.72
N ALA A 58 3.98 -3.15 -32.44
CA ALA A 58 4.11 -4.48 -31.84
C ALA A 58 5.50 -4.68 -31.20
N LEU A 59 5.52 -5.24 -29.99
CA LEU A 59 6.72 -5.79 -29.36
C LEU A 59 6.89 -7.25 -29.77
N ARG A 60 8.10 -7.66 -30.09
CA ARG A 60 8.46 -8.98 -30.63
C ARG A 60 9.41 -9.70 -29.69
N SER A 61 9.30 -11.04 -29.63
CA SER A 61 10.17 -11.86 -28.77
C SER A 61 11.65 -11.90 -29.21
N MET A 62 11.95 -11.43 -30.42
CA MET A 62 13.29 -11.35 -31.04
C MET A 62 13.26 -10.22 -32.10
N PRO A 63 14.42 -9.70 -32.57
CA PRO A 63 14.49 -8.61 -33.56
C PRO A 63 14.09 -9.09 -34.98
N SER A 64 12.82 -9.47 -35.12
CA SER A 64 12.22 -9.99 -36.34
C SER A 64 10.73 -9.69 -36.40
N VAL A 65 10.26 -9.23 -37.55
CA VAL A 65 8.85 -8.97 -37.80
C VAL A 65 8.01 -10.25 -37.89
N GLN A 66 8.65 -11.41 -38.06
CA GLN A 66 8.00 -12.72 -38.03
C GLN A 66 7.96 -13.33 -36.62
N ALA A 67 8.68 -12.75 -35.64
CA ALA A 67 8.71 -13.27 -34.28
C ALA A 67 7.35 -13.09 -33.56
N ARG A 68 7.15 -13.88 -32.51
CA ARG A 68 5.94 -13.84 -31.68
C ARG A 68 5.74 -12.43 -31.13
N THR A 69 4.52 -11.91 -31.24
CA THR A 69 4.16 -10.66 -30.55
C THR A 69 4.07 -10.94 -29.05
N VAL A 70 4.82 -10.19 -28.25
CA VAL A 70 4.85 -10.30 -26.78
C VAL A 70 4.15 -9.12 -26.09
N GLY A 71 3.79 -8.09 -26.86
CA GLY A 71 3.11 -6.91 -26.35
C GLY A 71 2.96 -5.83 -27.42
N CYS A 72 2.63 -4.61 -27.00
CA CYS A 72 2.58 -3.45 -27.88
C CYS A 72 2.87 -2.15 -27.13
N LEU A 73 3.39 -1.16 -27.84
CA LEU A 73 3.52 0.22 -27.37
C LEU A 73 2.46 1.09 -28.03
N LYS A 74 1.89 2.06 -27.31
CA LYS A 74 0.95 3.04 -27.88
C LYS A 74 1.70 4.24 -28.45
N GLN A 75 1.06 4.93 -29.40
CA GLN A 75 1.58 6.20 -29.93
C GLN A 75 1.82 7.19 -28.77
N HIS A 76 2.93 7.91 -28.85
CA HIS A 76 3.46 8.87 -27.88
C HIS A 76 4.08 8.30 -26.60
N GLU A 77 3.98 6.99 -26.33
CA GLU A 77 4.68 6.39 -25.20
C GLU A 77 6.19 6.59 -25.31
N VAL A 78 6.83 6.85 -24.18
CA VAL A 78 8.29 6.96 -24.05
C VAL A 78 8.83 5.74 -23.30
N PHE A 79 9.93 5.16 -23.77
CA PHE A 79 10.55 3.99 -23.13
C PHE A 79 12.08 4.03 -23.26
N ALA A 80 12.75 3.36 -22.32
CA ALA A 80 14.18 3.12 -22.39
C ALA A 80 14.50 1.80 -23.11
N ALA A 81 15.52 1.82 -23.96
CA ALA A 81 16.11 0.66 -24.59
C ALA A 81 17.46 0.37 -23.94
N GLU A 82 17.74 -0.91 -23.68
CA GLU A 82 19.05 -1.37 -23.20
C GLU A 82 19.98 -1.81 -24.33
N GLU A 83 19.43 -2.05 -25.52
CA GLU A 83 20.19 -2.43 -26.70
C GLU A 83 19.51 -1.92 -27.95
N VAL A 84 20.31 -1.41 -28.89
CA VAL A 84 19.88 -1.02 -30.24
C VAL A 84 20.77 -1.72 -31.25
N ALA A 85 20.18 -2.60 -32.06
CA ALA A 85 20.90 -3.39 -33.05
C ALA A 85 20.04 -3.61 -34.29
N ASP A 86 20.66 -3.47 -35.47
CA ASP A 86 20.07 -3.82 -36.78
C ASP A 86 18.66 -3.23 -37.05
N GLY A 87 18.43 -2.00 -36.59
CA GLY A 87 17.14 -1.30 -36.75
C GLY A 87 16.07 -1.70 -35.73
N TRP A 88 16.45 -2.42 -34.67
CA TRP A 88 15.58 -2.79 -33.56
C TRP A 88 16.10 -2.22 -32.24
N ALA A 89 15.18 -1.90 -31.35
CA ALA A 89 15.49 -1.55 -29.96
C ALA A 89 14.94 -2.62 -29.03
N ARG A 90 15.79 -3.18 -28.15
CA ARG A 90 15.36 -4.04 -27.04
C ARG A 90 14.97 -3.15 -25.88
N LEU A 91 13.75 -3.31 -25.40
CA LEU A 91 13.28 -2.63 -24.19
C LEU A 91 14.21 -2.95 -23.03
N ALA A 92 14.57 -1.92 -22.27
CA ALA A 92 15.29 -2.11 -21.02
C ALA A 92 14.49 -3.03 -20.11
N ARG A 93 15.16 -3.90 -19.35
CA ARG A 93 14.48 -4.86 -18.45
C ARG A 93 13.43 -4.22 -17.55
N ARG A 94 13.67 -2.99 -17.08
CA ARG A 94 12.72 -2.21 -16.27
C ARG A 94 11.41 -1.87 -16.98
N GLU A 95 11.39 -1.83 -18.31
CA GLU A 95 10.23 -1.48 -19.12
C GLU A 95 9.31 -2.67 -19.40
N LEU A 96 9.86 -3.89 -19.43
CA LEU A 96 9.14 -5.12 -19.78
C LEU A 96 7.84 -5.32 -18.98
N PRO A 97 7.81 -5.05 -17.67
CA PRO A 97 6.63 -5.38 -16.88
C PRO A 97 5.50 -4.35 -17.03
N PHE A 98 5.72 -3.24 -17.73
CA PHE A 98 4.68 -2.27 -18.08
C PHE A 98 3.99 -2.59 -19.41
N ARG A 99 4.54 -3.51 -20.22
CA ARG A 99 4.28 -3.58 -21.68
C ARG A 99 4.03 -4.99 -22.23
N SER A 100 4.11 -6.04 -21.41
CA SER A 100 3.86 -7.44 -21.79
C SER A 100 2.46 -7.92 -21.38
N THR A 101 1.88 -8.84 -22.16
CA THR A 101 0.52 -9.38 -21.97
C THR A 101 0.48 -10.78 -21.33
N SER A 102 1.61 -11.37 -20.92
CA SER A 102 1.64 -12.73 -20.36
C SER A 102 2.34 -12.82 -19.00
N THR A 103 1.69 -13.50 -18.05
CA THR A 103 1.99 -13.54 -16.62
C THR A 103 3.02 -14.58 -16.17
N GLU A 104 3.53 -15.46 -17.04
CA GLU A 104 4.31 -16.64 -16.58
C GLU A 104 5.75 -16.78 -17.12
N GLU A 105 6.27 -15.88 -17.98
CA GLU A 105 7.63 -15.98 -18.53
C GLU A 105 8.48 -14.69 -18.36
N GLN A 106 8.19 -13.87 -17.35
CA GLN A 106 8.72 -12.49 -17.26
C GLN A 106 10.23 -12.38 -16.96
N GLN A 107 10.90 -13.44 -16.49
CA GLN A 107 12.31 -13.36 -16.10
C GLN A 107 13.31 -13.61 -17.25
N GLN A 108 12.84 -14.02 -18.43
CA GLN A 108 13.71 -14.30 -19.60
C GLN A 108 13.18 -13.75 -20.93
N GLN A 109 12.03 -13.06 -20.94
CA GLN A 109 11.41 -12.62 -22.19
C GLN A 109 12.05 -11.34 -22.70
N GLU A 110 12.73 -11.42 -23.85
CA GLU A 110 13.17 -10.23 -24.57
C GLU A 110 11.98 -9.56 -25.28
N ALA A 111 11.93 -8.23 -25.28
CA ALA A 111 10.96 -7.47 -26.06
C ALA A 111 11.68 -6.49 -26.97
N TRP A 112 11.56 -6.75 -28.27
CA TRP A 112 12.17 -5.97 -29.34
C TRP A 112 11.12 -5.18 -30.10
N VAL A 113 11.45 -3.96 -30.47
CA VAL A 113 10.59 -3.11 -31.29
C VAL A 113 11.37 -2.58 -32.49
N LEU A 114 10.73 -2.64 -33.66
CA LEU A 114 11.32 -2.14 -34.90
C LEU A 114 11.36 -0.60 -34.85
N ILE A 115 12.50 -0.01 -35.13
CA ILE A 115 12.70 1.45 -35.11
C ILE A 115 12.09 2.11 -36.34
N ASP A 116 12.31 1.50 -37.51
CA ASP A 116 11.86 2.02 -38.81
C ASP A 116 11.22 0.92 -39.66
N GLY A 117 9.94 1.10 -39.98
CA GLY A 117 9.13 0.20 -40.81
C GLY A 117 9.05 0.60 -42.28
N THR A 118 9.93 1.48 -42.77
CA THR A 118 9.94 1.96 -44.17
C THR A 118 10.04 0.81 -45.18
N SER A 119 10.81 -0.23 -44.89
CA SER A 119 10.89 -1.45 -45.71
C SER A 119 9.56 -2.20 -45.85
N ARG A 120 8.57 -1.85 -45.02
CA ARG A 120 7.20 -2.39 -44.99
C ARG A 120 6.15 -1.33 -45.32
N GLY A 121 6.54 -0.13 -45.76
CA GLY A 121 5.64 0.97 -46.10
C GLY A 121 5.01 1.69 -44.90
N LEU A 122 5.58 1.52 -43.69
CA LEU A 122 5.05 2.12 -42.45
C LEU A 122 5.74 3.43 -42.06
N GLY A 123 6.96 3.67 -42.54
CA GLY A 123 7.80 4.79 -42.13
C GLY A 123 8.43 4.58 -40.73
N PRO A 124 9.00 5.65 -40.14
CA PRO A 124 9.56 5.63 -38.79
C PRO A 124 8.52 5.22 -37.75
N LEU A 125 8.85 4.23 -36.93
CA LEU A 125 7.99 3.77 -35.84
C LEU A 125 8.34 4.45 -34.52
N LEU A 126 9.64 4.71 -34.32
CA LEU A 126 10.22 5.29 -33.13
C LEU A 126 11.04 6.55 -33.47
N GLN A 127 11.05 7.51 -32.54
CA GLN A 127 11.90 8.69 -32.57
C GLN A 127 12.86 8.64 -31.37
N PRO A 128 14.19 8.66 -31.58
CA PRO A 128 15.15 8.80 -30.49
C PRO A 128 14.96 10.11 -29.73
N LEU A 129 15.16 10.10 -28.41
CA LEU A 129 15.17 11.28 -27.57
C LEU A 129 16.60 11.57 -27.12
N GLU A 130 17.18 12.66 -27.64
CA GLU A 130 18.58 13.04 -27.39
C GLU A 130 18.79 13.61 -25.97
N ASP A 131 17.78 14.28 -25.41
CA ASP A 131 17.83 14.78 -24.03
C ASP A 131 17.31 13.71 -23.06
N GLN A 132 18.23 13.04 -22.37
CA GLN A 132 17.90 12.04 -21.35
C GLN A 132 17.05 12.62 -20.21
N ARG A 133 17.21 13.89 -19.84
CA ARG A 133 16.41 14.53 -18.79
C ARG A 133 15.00 14.80 -19.27
N GLU A 134 14.84 15.23 -20.53
CA GLU A 134 13.52 15.38 -21.15
C GLU A 134 12.83 14.02 -21.31
N ALA A 135 13.56 12.97 -21.74
CA ALA A 135 13.04 11.62 -21.88
C ALA A 135 12.54 11.04 -20.55
N VAL A 136 13.34 11.15 -19.49
CA VAL A 136 12.94 10.77 -18.13
C VAL A 136 11.74 11.62 -17.67
N ARG A 137 11.71 12.91 -17.98
CA ARG A 137 10.59 13.80 -17.61
C ARG A 137 9.31 13.48 -18.37
N LEU A 138 9.38 13.04 -19.63
CA LEU A 138 8.23 12.66 -20.45
C LEU A 138 7.68 11.29 -20.03
N ALA A 139 8.57 10.32 -19.78
CA ALA A 139 8.21 9.05 -19.16
C ALA A 139 7.58 9.27 -17.76
N ALA A 140 8.15 10.17 -16.95
CA ALA A 140 7.56 10.59 -15.68
C ALA A 140 6.34 11.51 -15.85
N GLY A 141 6.16 12.13 -17.02
CA GLY A 141 5.04 12.99 -17.39
C GLY A 141 3.75 12.19 -17.58
N GLU A 142 3.88 10.88 -17.83
CA GLU A 142 2.79 9.91 -17.81
C GLU A 142 2.32 9.57 -16.38
N ARG A 143 3.09 9.90 -15.32
CA ARG A 143 2.70 9.76 -13.91
C ARG A 143 1.75 10.88 -13.44
N LYS A 144 0.81 11.31 -14.30
CA LYS A 144 -0.20 12.33 -13.98
C LYS A 144 -0.97 11.94 -12.71
N ARG A 145 -1.23 10.64 -12.51
CA ARG A 145 -1.99 10.10 -11.37
C ARG A 145 -1.32 10.44 -10.03
N LEU A 146 0.00 10.25 -9.92
CA LEU A 146 0.74 10.58 -8.71
C LEU A 146 0.63 12.07 -8.36
N LYS A 147 0.72 12.96 -9.35
CA LYS A 147 0.71 14.43 -9.11
C LYS A 147 -0.61 14.95 -8.57
N GLU A 148 -1.71 14.22 -8.76
CA GLU A 148 -3.02 14.63 -8.26
C GLU A 148 -3.19 14.28 -6.78
N GLY A 149 -2.57 13.18 -6.33
CA GLY A 149 -2.63 12.74 -4.95
C GLY A 149 -1.69 13.47 -4.00
N MET A 150 -1.96 13.30 -2.71
CA MET A 150 -1.11 13.77 -1.61
C MET A 150 -0.66 12.60 -0.74
N CYS A 151 0.41 12.79 0.04
CA CYS A 151 0.85 11.81 1.03
C CYS A 151 0.84 12.43 2.43
N LEU A 152 0.26 11.73 3.40
CA LEU A 152 0.07 12.16 4.79
C LEU A 152 0.75 11.15 5.72
N LEU A 153 1.79 11.60 6.43
CA LEU A 153 2.46 10.81 7.46
C LEU A 153 1.90 11.15 8.84
N ILE A 154 1.16 10.22 9.45
CA ILE A 154 0.70 10.30 10.84
C ILE A 154 1.89 10.02 11.75
N ASN A 155 2.28 10.99 12.56
CA ASN A 155 3.41 10.84 13.47
C ASN A 155 3.19 11.57 14.80
N LEU A 156 3.50 10.91 15.92
CA LEU A 156 3.45 11.52 17.24
C LEU A 156 4.59 12.54 17.41
N ASP A 157 4.30 13.70 18.00
CA ASP A 157 5.32 14.74 18.27
C ASP A 157 6.47 14.22 19.15
N ARG A 158 6.18 13.28 20.05
CA ARG A 158 7.17 12.63 20.91
C ARG A 158 7.94 11.46 20.25
N ARG A 159 7.68 11.13 18.98
CA ARG A 159 8.35 10.07 18.22
C ARG A 159 9.15 10.63 17.02
N PRO A 160 10.13 11.53 17.25
CA PRO A 160 10.97 12.05 16.17
C PRO A 160 11.86 10.94 15.56
N ASP A 161 12.19 9.90 16.33
CA ASP A 161 12.91 8.70 15.90
C ASP A 161 12.21 8.01 14.74
N ARG A 162 10.92 7.73 14.91
CA ARG A 162 10.06 7.09 13.91
C ARG A 162 9.87 7.93 12.67
N ARG A 163 9.63 9.23 12.87
CA ARG A 163 9.56 10.20 11.77
C ARG A 163 10.82 10.16 10.92
N GLN A 164 11.99 10.24 11.56
CA GLN A 164 13.27 10.23 10.86
C GLN A 164 13.47 8.93 10.08
N ASN A 165 13.05 7.79 10.64
CA ASN A 165 13.09 6.51 9.93
C ASN A 165 12.25 6.54 8.64
N VAL A 166 11.00 7.01 8.70
CA VAL A 166 10.14 7.11 7.50
C VAL A 166 10.70 8.12 6.49
N GLU A 167 11.27 9.24 6.94
CA GLU A 167 11.94 10.21 6.05
C GLU A 167 13.15 9.59 5.33
N VAL A 168 13.92 8.72 6.00
CA VAL A 168 15.02 7.96 5.37
C VAL A 168 14.49 6.96 4.35
N LEU A 169 13.43 6.21 4.69
CA LEU A 169 12.79 5.27 3.77
C LEU A 169 12.20 5.97 2.54
N ALA A 170 11.64 7.17 2.70
CA ALA A 170 11.07 7.96 1.61
C ALA A 170 12.13 8.61 0.71
N ALA A 171 13.33 8.90 1.23
CA ALA A 171 14.35 9.71 0.57
C ALA A 171 14.72 9.28 -0.88
N PRO A 172 14.82 7.97 -1.21
CA PRO A 172 15.14 7.50 -2.56
C PRO A 172 14.03 7.74 -3.60
N HIS A 173 12.79 8.00 -3.14
CA HIS A 173 11.60 8.05 -3.98
C HIS A 173 11.19 9.50 -4.18
N THR A 174 11.18 9.96 -5.43
CA THR A 174 11.00 11.39 -5.72
C THR A 174 9.61 11.87 -5.33
N TRP A 175 8.56 11.16 -5.74
CA TRP A 175 7.19 11.54 -5.41
C TRP A 175 6.93 11.36 -3.91
N LEU A 176 7.21 10.19 -3.33
CA LEU A 176 6.95 9.95 -1.91
C LEU A 176 7.66 11.00 -1.02
N ARG A 177 8.95 11.28 -1.25
CA ARG A 177 9.71 12.31 -0.51
C ARG A 177 9.09 13.71 -0.62
N THR A 178 8.60 14.08 -1.81
CA THR A 178 8.13 15.45 -2.08
C THR A 178 6.66 15.68 -1.76
N ALA A 179 5.83 14.64 -1.89
CA ALA A 179 4.40 14.70 -1.61
C ALA A 179 4.08 14.46 -0.13
N MET A 180 4.98 13.77 0.60
CA MET A 180 4.76 13.44 2.01
C MET A 180 4.76 14.67 2.89
N THR A 181 3.61 14.91 3.53
CA THR A 181 3.41 15.94 4.53
C THR A 181 3.18 15.30 5.88
N ARG A 182 3.93 15.73 6.89
CA ARG A 182 3.72 15.29 8.26
C ARG A 182 2.38 15.83 8.80
N LEU A 183 1.60 14.95 9.40
CA LEU A 183 0.41 15.24 10.17
C LEU A 183 0.66 14.91 11.65
N PRO A 184 0.58 15.90 12.56
CA PRO A 184 0.71 15.64 14.00
C PRO A 184 -0.38 14.69 14.49
N ALA A 185 0.02 13.52 14.98
CA ALA A 185 -0.86 12.54 15.58
C ALA A 185 -1.40 13.01 16.93
N VAL A 186 -2.53 12.46 17.34
CA VAL A 186 -3.14 12.68 18.66
C VAL A 186 -2.47 11.76 19.66
N ASN A 187 -1.85 12.33 20.70
CA ASN A 187 -1.23 11.57 21.75
C ASN A 187 -2.29 11.00 22.71
N GLY A 188 -2.49 9.68 22.69
CA GLY A 188 -3.45 9.01 23.57
C GLY A 188 -3.22 9.25 25.06
N ARG A 189 -2.00 9.60 25.48
CA ARG A 189 -1.67 9.94 26.88
C ARG A 189 -2.30 11.24 27.36
N GLU A 190 -2.80 12.06 26.45
CA GLU A 190 -3.42 13.37 26.73
C GLU A 190 -4.96 13.29 26.64
N LEU A 191 -5.52 12.10 26.42
CA LEU A 191 -6.96 11.89 26.29
C LEU A 191 -7.58 11.38 27.60
N SER A 192 -8.87 11.66 27.78
CA SER A 192 -9.69 11.08 28.83
C SER A 192 -11.00 10.51 28.25
N TRP A 193 -11.53 9.44 28.84
CA TRP A 193 -12.79 8.84 28.38
C TRP A 193 -13.98 9.80 28.50
N ASP A 194 -14.04 10.59 29.58
CA ASP A 194 -15.11 11.56 29.81
C ASP A 194 -15.21 12.56 28.64
N GLU A 195 -14.09 13.16 28.22
CA GLU A 195 -14.06 14.10 27.09
C GLU A 195 -14.40 13.41 25.76
N LEU A 196 -13.93 12.18 25.56
CA LEU A 196 -14.19 11.41 24.33
C LEU A 196 -15.67 11.06 24.16
N LEU A 197 -16.36 10.73 25.26
CA LEU A 197 -17.79 10.43 25.29
C LEU A 197 -18.63 11.71 25.18
N GLU A 198 -18.28 12.78 25.90
CA GLU A 198 -18.95 14.08 25.84
C GLU A 198 -18.96 14.63 24.40
N GLN A 199 -17.82 14.52 23.71
CA GLN A 199 -17.67 14.94 22.31
C GLN A 199 -18.26 13.96 21.29
N ARG A 200 -18.83 12.83 21.75
CA ARG A 200 -19.40 11.75 20.91
C ARG A 200 -18.40 11.23 19.87
N LEU A 201 -17.13 11.14 20.25
CA LEU A 201 -16.08 10.59 19.41
C LEU A 201 -16.02 9.06 19.52
N PHE A 202 -16.38 8.53 20.68
CA PHE A 202 -16.41 7.09 20.92
C PHE A 202 -17.75 6.69 21.53
N ALA A 203 -18.15 5.45 21.27
CA ALA A 203 -19.39 4.89 21.79
C ALA A 203 -19.21 4.50 23.27
N GLU A 204 -20.27 4.53 24.05
CA GLU A 204 -20.23 4.16 25.48
C GLU A 204 -19.74 2.72 25.66
N GLU A 205 -20.11 1.83 24.74
CA GLU A 205 -19.68 0.43 24.72
C GLU A 205 -18.16 0.29 24.58
N ALA A 206 -17.49 1.19 23.87
CA ALA A 206 -16.03 1.18 23.77
C ALA A 206 -15.38 1.46 25.12
N TRP A 207 -15.90 2.45 25.85
CA TRP A 207 -15.43 2.79 27.20
C TRP A 207 -15.68 1.64 28.18
N VAL A 208 -16.90 1.10 28.23
CA VAL A 208 -17.24 -0.04 29.10
C VAL A 208 -16.32 -1.24 28.85
N ASN A 209 -16.00 -1.52 27.58
CA ASN A 209 -15.06 -2.59 27.23
C ASN A 209 -13.63 -2.28 27.67
N ALA A 210 -13.17 -1.04 27.52
CA ALA A 210 -11.84 -0.61 27.95
C ALA A 210 -11.68 -0.68 29.47
N GLU A 211 -12.66 -0.15 30.23
CA GLU A 211 -12.66 -0.19 31.69
C GLU A 211 -12.68 -1.63 32.21
N ARG A 212 -13.52 -2.48 31.60
CA ARG A 212 -13.53 -3.91 31.91
C ARG A 212 -12.16 -4.56 31.66
N ALA A 213 -11.53 -4.28 30.52
CA ALA A 213 -10.23 -4.85 30.20
C ALA A 213 -9.14 -4.41 31.19
N GLU A 214 -9.15 -3.13 31.59
CA GLU A 214 -8.23 -2.62 32.62
C GLU A 214 -8.45 -3.31 33.97
N ARG A 215 -9.69 -3.38 34.45
CA ARG A 215 -10.06 -4.06 35.71
C ARG A 215 -9.65 -5.53 35.69
N ASP A 216 -9.91 -6.22 34.59
CA ASP A 216 -9.68 -7.65 34.43
C ASP A 216 -8.21 -7.95 34.00
N ARG A 217 -7.36 -6.91 33.87
CA ARG A 217 -5.96 -6.99 33.39
C ARG A 217 -5.80 -7.71 32.05
N VAL A 218 -6.73 -7.46 31.13
CA VAL A 218 -6.70 -8.01 29.77
C VAL A 218 -5.88 -7.07 28.88
N SER A 219 -4.82 -7.59 28.27
CA SER A 219 -4.05 -6.90 27.24
C SER A 219 -4.76 -6.91 25.90
N THR A 220 -4.50 -5.93 25.04
CA THR A 220 -5.03 -5.95 23.67
C THR A 220 -4.33 -7.02 22.83
N ILE A 221 -3.01 -7.18 23.00
CA ILE A 221 -2.26 -8.27 22.37
C ILE A 221 -2.45 -9.56 23.15
N GLY A 222 -2.73 -10.63 22.40
CA GLY A 222 -2.79 -11.99 22.90
C GLY A 222 -1.46 -12.74 22.75
N LYS A 223 -1.27 -13.80 23.54
CA LYS A 223 -0.17 -14.77 23.31
C LYS A 223 -0.37 -15.58 22.03
N THR A 224 -1.63 -15.75 21.67
CA THR A 224 -2.09 -16.36 20.41
C THR A 224 -3.16 -15.47 19.79
N PRO A 225 -3.41 -15.55 18.46
CA PRO A 225 -4.44 -14.75 17.80
C PRO A 225 -5.83 -14.86 18.45
N GLU A 226 -6.16 -16.02 19.04
CA GLU A 226 -7.45 -16.27 19.70
C GLU A 226 -7.58 -15.56 21.05
N THR A 227 -6.48 -15.06 21.60
CA THR A 227 -6.43 -14.31 22.87
C THR A 227 -6.30 -12.80 22.65
N PHE A 228 -6.34 -12.33 21.40
CA PHE A 228 -6.40 -10.92 21.07
C PHE A 228 -7.69 -10.30 21.60
N SER A 229 -7.58 -9.10 22.18
CA SER A 229 -8.71 -8.33 22.68
C SER A 229 -8.80 -7.01 21.93
N ALA A 230 -9.86 -6.86 21.12
CA ALA A 230 -10.08 -5.67 20.29
C ALA A 230 -10.56 -4.43 21.07
N HIS A 231 -10.41 -4.41 22.41
CA HIS A 231 -10.80 -3.25 23.21
C HIS A 231 -9.94 -2.03 22.86
N LEU A 232 -10.53 -0.85 22.98
CA LEU A 232 -9.82 0.41 22.75
C LEU A 232 -9.02 0.79 23.98
N THR A 233 -7.74 1.09 23.78
CA THR A 233 -6.94 1.85 24.74
C THR A 233 -7.05 3.34 24.40
N LEU A 234 -6.66 4.25 25.31
CA LEU A 234 -6.53 5.67 24.96
C LEU A 234 -5.50 5.90 23.84
N GLY A 235 -4.48 5.04 23.75
CA GLY A 235 -3.56 4.99 22.61
C GLY A 235 -4.25 4.70 21.28
N GLY A 236 -5.11 3.69 21.26
CA GLY A 236 -5.97 3.35 20.11
C GLY A 236 -6.97 4.45 19.77
N CYS A 237 -7.52 5.14 20.77
CA CYS A 237 -8.33 6.34 20.55
C CYS A 237 -7.51 7.46 19.88
N GLY A 238 -6.26 7.68 20.33
CA GLY A 238 -5.32 8.61 19.70
C GLY A 238 -5.01 8.25 18.24
N CYS A 239 -4.76 6.98 17.94
CA CYS A 239 -4.60 6.48 16.58
C CYS A 239 -5.84 6.79 15.72
N ALA A 240 -7.03 6.41 16.16
CA ALA A 240 -8.28 6.68 15.45
C ALA A 240 -8.53 8.17 15.17
N LEU A 241 -8.27 9.05 16.14
CA LEU A 241 -8.40 10.49 15.96
C LEU A 241 -7.32 11.07 15.03
N SER A 242 -6.16 10.42 14.91
CA SER A 242 -5.12 10.78 13.96
C SER A 242 -5.53 10.45 12.52
N HIS A 243 -6.11 9.27 12.27
CA HIS A 243 -6.71 8.95 10.98
C HIS A 243 -7.86 9.90 10.63
N ARG A 244 -8.70 10.27 11.62
CA ARG A 244 -9.74 11.29 11.42
C ARG A 244 -9.17 12.63 10.96
N ARG A 245 -8.01 13.05 11.50
CA ARG A 245 -7.29 14.25 11.03
C ARG A 245 -6.82 14.08 9.59
N ALA A 246 -6.31 12.91 9.21
CA ALA A 246 -5.89 12.63 7.84
C ALA A 246 -7.07 12.68 6.85
N TRP A 247 -8.20 12.06 7.21
CA TRP A 247 -9.42 12.11 6.40
C TRP A 247 -9.95 13.53 6.25
N ARG A 248 -9.89 14.34 7.32
CA ARG A 248 -10.26 15.76 7.27
C ARG A 248 -9.31 16.58 6.41
N ALA A 249 -8.01 16.32 6.49
CA ALA A 249 -7.01 16.99 5.64
C ALA A 249 -7.29 16.73 4.16
N LEU A 250 -7.56 15.47 3.77
CA LEU A 250 -7.94 15.12 2.40
C LEU A 250 -9.31 15.70 2.02
N ALA A 251 -10.32 15.63 2.91
CA ALA A 251 -11.66 16.15 2.63
C ALA A 251 -11.67 17.67 2.33
N ASN A 252 -10.71 18.39 2.91
CA ASN A 252 -10.53 19.84 2.78
C ASN A 252 -9.49 20.24 1.72
N SER A 253 -8.88 19.28 1.00
CA SER A 253 -7.93 19.56 -0.06
C SER A 253 -8.54 19.39 -1.45
N ASP A 254 -7.80 19.86 -2.47
CA ASP A 254 -8.15 19.67 -3.87
C ASP A 254 -7.72 18.29 -4.41
N SER A 255 -6.92 17.55 -3.65
CA SER A 255 -6.46 16.21 -4.04
C SER A 255 -7.64 15.21 -4.09
N PRO A 256 -7.72 14.37 -5.13
CA PRO A 256 -8.80 13.38 -5.25
C PRO A 256 -8.58 12.16 -4.34
N TRP A 257 -7.36 11.91 -3.89
CA TRP A 257 -6.98 10.81 -3.00
C TRP A 257 -5.76 11.17 -2.15
N ALA A 258 -5.55 10.41 -1.07
CA ALA A 258 -4.32 10.48 -0.27
C ALA A 258 -3.73 9.09 -0.02
N LEU A 259 -2.41 9.02 0.00
CA LEU A 259 -1.65 7.97 0.68
C LEU A 259 -1.51 8.35 2.15
N VAL A 260 -2.03 7.54 3.06
CA VAL A 260 -1.89 7.70 4.50
C VAL A 260 -0.90 6.67 5.02
N LEU A 261 0.13 7.14 5.71
CA LEU A 261 1.19 6.33 6.32
C LEU A 261 1.23 6.56 7.83
N GLU A 262 1.50 5.50 8.61
CA GLU A 262 1.88 5.60 10.02
C GLU A 262 3.41 5.72 10.16
N ASP A 263 3.88 6.08 11.37
CA ASP A 263 5.30 6.34 11.62
C ASP A 263 6.13 5.09 11.95
N ASP A 264 5.51 3.93 12.05
CA ASP A 264 6.14 2.66 12.40
C ASP A 264 6.55 1.80 11.19
N LEU A 265 6.55 2.38 9.99
CA LEU A 265 7.08 1.72 8.79
C LEU A 265 8.56 1.38 9.00
N VAL A 266 8.94 0.16 8.64
CA VAL A 266 10.34 -0.32 8.66
C VAL A 266 10.91 -0.52 7.26
N GLU A 267 10.05 -0.69 6.25
CA GLU A 267 10.48 -0.91 4.87
C GLU A 267 9.52 -0.26 3.86
N VAL A 268 10.08 0.19 2.75
CA VAL A 268 9.41 0.69 1.55
C VAL A 268 10.06 0.00 0.34
N CYS A 269 9.27 -0.46 -0.63
CA CYS A 269 9.82 -1.16 -1.79
C CYS A 269 10.70 -0.22 -2.64
N ARG A 270 11.75 -0.76 -3.28
CA ARG A 270 12.78 0.04 -3.96
C ARG A 270 12.22 0.90 -5.10
N ASP A 271 11.20 0.41 -5.79
CA ASP A 271 10.61 1.06 -6.97
C ASP A 271 9.25 1.71 -6.62
N PHE A 272 9.08 2.19 -5.38
CA PHE A 272 7.80 2.64 -4.81
C PHE A 272 6.98 3.57 -5.70
N ASP A 273 7.57 4.66 -6.22
CA ASP A 273 6.81 5.62 -7.03
C ASP A 273 6.28 4.97 -8.33
N ASP A 274 7.05 4.07 -8.92
CA ASP A 274 6.65 3.33 -10.13
C ASP A 274 5.55 2.32 -9.82
N GLU A 275 5.71 1.57 -8.74
CA GLU A 275 4.69 0.60 -8.30
C GLU A 275 3.40 1.29 -7.88
N LEU A 276 3.48 2.42 -7.20
CA LEU A 276 2.29 3.17 -6.82
C LEU A 276 1.52 3.68 -8.05
N ASP A 277 2.20 4.18 -9.09
CA ASP A 277 1.53 4.59 -10.33
C ASP A 277 0.85 3.41 -11.04
N ARG A 278 1.47 2.21 -11.02
CA ARG A 278 0.85 0.97 -11.52
C ARG A 278 -0.38 0.58 -10.72
N VAL A 279 -0.30 0.61 -9.38
CA VAL A 279 -1.44 0.31 -8.49
C VAL A 279 -2.59 1.25 -8.81
N LEU A 280 -2.34 2.56 -8.88
CA LEU A 280 -3.35 3.57 -9.22
C LEU A 280 -3.93 3.38 -10.64
N ALA A 281 -3.13 2.89 -11.59
CA ALA A 281 -3.59 2.59 -12.94
C ALA A 281 -4.44 1.30 -13.03
N ALA A 282 -4.23 0.36 -12.10
CA ALA A 282 -4.94 -0.91 -12.05
C ALA A 282 -6.26 -0.84 -11.24
N LEU A 283 -6.39 0.14 -10.34
CA LEU A 283 -7.62 0.36 -9.58
C LEU A 283 -8.77 0.83 -10.49
N PRO A 284 -10.02 0.37 -10.27
CA PRO A 284 -11.19 0.87 -10.99
C PRO A 284 -11.42 2.35 -10.72
N ASP A 285 -11.97 3.11 -11.68
CA ASP A 285 -12.18 4.56 -11.54
C ASP A 285 -12.94 5.00 -10.27
N ASP A 286 -13.76 4.11 -9.70
CA ASP A 286 -14.61 4.34 -8.54
C ASP A 286 -14.16 3.59 -7.27
N TRP A 287 -12.85 3.29 -7.15
CA TRP A 287 -12.25 2.73 -5.94
C TRP A 287 -12.40 3.66 -4.72
N ASP A 288 -12.47 3.09 -3.52
CA ASP A 288 -12.62 3.87 -2.27
C ASP A 288 -11.35 3.82 -1.39
N VAL A 289 -10.82 2.61 -1.18
CA VAL A 289 -9.61 2.36 -0.39
C VAL A 289 -8.76 1.30 -1.06
N CYS A 290 -7.44 1.43 -0.98
CA CYS A 290 -6.50 0.38 -1.38
C CYS A 290 -5.39 0.21 -0.32
N TYR A 291 -5.26 -0.97 0.28
CA TYR A 291 -4.19 -1.27 1.24
C TYR A 291 -2.89 -1.58 0.50
N LEU A 292 -1.81 -0.85 0.83
CA LEU A 292 -0.47 -1.04 0.25
C LEU A 292 0.45 -1.90 1.12
N GLY A 293 0.05 -2.10 2.38
CA GLY A 293 0.55 -3.05 3.33
C GLY A 293 -0.53 -3.32 4.37
N TYR A 294 -0.60 -4.54 4.87
CA TYR A 294 -1.55 -4.97 5.90
C TYR A 294 -0.99 -6.17 6.66
N HIS A 295 -1.60 -6.57 7.77
CA HIS A 295 -1.17 -7.75 8.53
C HIS A 295 -1.92 -8.98 8.03
N THR A 296 -1.20 -10.02 7.60
CA THR A 296 -1.75 -11.24 6.98
C THR A 296 -1.83 -12.46 7.91
N GLY A 297 -1.61 -12.30 9.21
CA GLY A 297 -1.44 -13.44 10.11
C GLY A 297 -0.22 -14.30 9.73
N LEU A 298 -0.32 -15.62 9.92
CA LEU A 298 0.79 -16.60 9.87
C LEU A 298 1.59 -16.67 8.56
N SER A 299 1.09 -16.13 7.45
CA SER A 299 1.74 -16.21 6.14
C SER A 299 2.73 -15.08 5.85
N GLY A 300 2.71 -13.99 6.65
CA GLY A 300 3.61 -12.85 6.53
C GLY A 300 3.46 -12.07 5.23
N GLY A 301 3.50 -10.73 5.32
CA GLY A 301 3.75 -9.89 4.16
C GLY A 301 5.21 -9.99 3.73
N ARG A 302 5.51 -9.77 2.45
CA ARG A 302 6.87 -9.48 1.99
C ARG A 302 6.83 -8.17 1.23
N ILE A 303 7.83 -7.34 1.46
CA ILE A 303 8.09 -6.19 0.61
C ILE A 303 8.46 -6.67 -0.79
N LEU A 304 7.91 -6.01 -1.81
CA LEU A 304 8.28 -6.22 -3.20
C LEU A 304 9.80 -6.05 -3.36
N GLN A 305 10.42 -7.08 -3.93
CA GLN A 305 11.85 -7.08 -4.20
C GLN A 305 12.16 -6.15 -5.37
N PRO A 306 13.39 -5.60 -5.45
CA PRO A 306 13.83 -4.78 -6.59
C PRO A 306 13.51 -5.45 -7.95
N GLY A 307 12.85 -4.72 -8.85
CA GLY A 307 12.46 -5.23 -10.17
C GLY A 307 11.32 -6.27 -10.17
N ALA A 308 10.73 -6.59 -9.01
CA ALA A 308 9.45 -7.27 -8.93
C ALA A 308 8.32 -6.24 -9.02
N HIS A 309 7.19 -6.66 -9.58
CA HIS A 309 6.01 -5.83 -9.73
C HIS A 309 4.84 -6.48 -9.02
N VAL A 310 3.86 -5.66 -8.65
CA VAL A 310 2.55 -6.21 -8.26
C VAL A 310 2.04 -7.10 -9.40
N SER A 311 2.00 -8.40 -9.15
CA SER A 311 1.76 -9.46 -10.14
C SER A 311 0.56 -10.30 -9.71
N GLY A 312 -0.63 -9.75 -9.93
CA GLY A 312 -1.87 -10.42 -9.58
C GLY A 312 -3.06 -9.49 -9.66
N GLU A 313 -4.26 -10.06 -9.61
CA GLU A 313 -5.47 -9.25 -9.43
C GLU A 313 -5.49 -8.66 -8.02
N MET A 314 -5.83 -7.37 -7.91
CA MET A 314 -6.03 -6.73 -6.62
C MET A 314 -7.07 -7.51 -5.82
N GLN A 315 -6.76 -7.78 -4.55
CA GLN A 315 -7.70 -8.45 -3.67
C GLN A 315 -8.86 -7.50 -3.38
N MET A 316 -10.05 -7.83 -3.90
CA MET A 316 -11.26 -7.06 -3.60
C MET A 316 -11.74 -7.37 -2.18
N LEU A 317 -11.87 -6.31 -1.38
CA LEU A 317 -12.33 -6.35 0.01
C LEU A 317 -13.86 -6.17 0.02
N GLY A 318 -14.56 -7.09 0.67
CA GLY A 318 -16.02 -7.05 0.82
C GLY A 318 -16.77 -8.28 0.32
N VAL A 319 -16.11 -9.15 -0.44
CA VAL A 319 -16.63 -10.50 -0.69
C VAL A 319 -16.16 -11.37 0.48
N HIS A 320 -17.08 -11.82 1.35
CA HIS A 320 -16.83 -12.71 2.50
C HIS A 320 -16.30 -12.11 3.82
N ASN A 321 -16.65 -10.87 4.21
CA ASN A 321 -16.23 -10.28 5.50
C ASN A 321 -14.70 -10.21 5.70
N ALA A 322 -13.93 -10.14 4.61
CA ALA A 322 -12.48 -9.95 4.68
C ALA A 322 -12.14 -8.52 5.11
N TRP A 323 -12.08 -8.30 6.42
CA TRP A 323 -11.33 -7.21 7.03
C TRP A 323 -9.85 -7.57 7.02
N LEU A 324 -9.00 -6.60 6.69
CA LEU A 324 -7.55 -6.72 6.81
C LEU A 324 -7.05 -5.84 7.97
N PRO A 325 -6.41 -6.41 9.00
CA PRO A 325 -5.79 -5.63 10.06
C PRO A 325 -4.59 -4.85 9.52
N GLY A 326 -4.27 -3.72 10.17
CA GLY A 326 -3.15 -2.88 9.80
C GLY A 326 -3.54 -1.76 8.82
N LEU A 327 -3.63 -0.54 9.35
CA LEU A 327 -3.96 0.69 8.61
C LEU A 327 -2.72 1.60 8.42
N TYR A 328 -1.53 1.01 8.52
CA TYR A 328 -0.23 1.72 8.51
C TYR A 328 0.20 2.25 7.14
N GLY A 329 -0.45 1.78 6.05
CA GLY A 329 -0.10 2.17 4.69
C GLY A 329 -1.22 1.89 3.69
N TYR A 330 -2.01 2.91 3.36
CA TYR A 330 -3.18 2.76 2.50
C TYR A 330 -3.51 4.02 1.71
N LEU A 331 -4.14 3.81 0.56
CA LEU A 331 -4.76 4.84 -0.26
C LEU A 331 -6.23 5.00 0.13
N VAL A 332 -6.72 6.24 0.11
CA VAL A 332 -8.13 6.56 0.31
C VAL A 332 -8.58 7.69 -0.60
N THR A 333 -9.76 7.57 -1.21
CA THR A 333 -10.32 8.66 -2.03
C THR A 333 -10.98 9.73 -1.18
N ARG A 334 -11.05 10.96 -1.71
CA ARG A 334 -11.68 12.09 -1.03
C ARG A 334 -13.17 11.85 -0.75
N PRO A 335 -13.99 11.28 -1.66
CA PRO A 335 -15.36 10.90 -1.34
C PRO A 335 -15.44 9.92 -0.17
N PHE A 336 -14.61 8.88 -0.16
CA PHE A 336 -14.63 7.89 0.92
C PHE A 336 -14.11 8.45 2.24
N ALA A 337 -13.10 9.33 2.24
CA ALA A 337 -12.68 10.05 3.44
C ALA A 337 -13.81 10.88 4.06
N LYS A 338 -14.65 11.53 3.23
CA LYS A 338 -15.86 12.24 3.71
C LYS A 338 -16.89 11.28 4.29
N PHE A 339 -17.08 10.12 3.67
CA PHE A 339 -17.93 9.06 4.19
C PHE A 339 -17.43 8.53 5.55
N LEU A 340 -16.13 8.25 5.69
CA LEU A 340 -15.51 7.83 6.97
C LEU A 340 -15.69 8.87 8.07
N LEU A 341 -15.58 10.16 7.75
CA LEU A 341 -15.83 11.25 8.72
C LEU A 341 -17.28 11.28 9.24
N GLN A 342 -18.23 10.79 8.44
CA GLN A 342 -19.65 10.76 8.78
C GLN A 342 -20.04 9.47 9.51
N GLU A 343 -19.49 8.32 9.10
CA GLU A 343 -20.00 7.01 9.52
C GLU A 343 -19.10 6.26 10.51
N ALA A 344 -17.81 6.62 10.63
CA ALA A 344 -16.90 5.92 11.55
C ALA A 344 -17.07 6.37 13.02
N PHE A 345 -17.79 7.46 13.28
CA PHE A 345 -17.94 8.07 14.60
C PHE A 345 -19.43 8.11 15.02
N PRO A 346 -19.78 7.83 16.28
CA PRO A 346 -18.90 7.46 17.39
C PRO A 346 -18.28 6.06 17.21
N MET A 347 -16.96 5.97 17.39
CA MET A 347 -16.21 4.74 17.13
C MET A 347 -16.37 3.74 18.29
N TYR A 348 -16.56 2.46 17.98
CA TYR A 348 -16.79 1.40 18.98
C TYR A 348 -15.66 0.37 19.10
N ALA A 349 -14.70 0.38 18.17
CA ALA A 349 -13.58 -0.57 18.09
C ALA A 349 -12.32 0.13 17.53
N GLN A 350 -11.22 -0.60 17.37
CA GLN A 350 -10.01 -0.07 16.72
C GLN A 350 -10.31 0.42 15.29
N VAL A 351 -9.57 1.44 14.84
CA VAL A 351 -9.88 2.17 13.60
C VAL A 351 -9.87 1.27 12.36
N ASP A 352 -8.93 0.34 12.29
CA ASP A 352 -8.83 -0.62 11.20
C ASP A 352 -10.05 -1.55 11.13
N THR A 353 -10.55 -2.00 12.27
CA THR A 353 -11.77 -2.82 12.41
C THR A 353 -12.98 -2.04 11.89
N VAL A 354 -13.14 -0.79 12.32
CA VAL A 354 -14.28 0.04 11.88
C VAL A 354 -14.22 0.33 10.38
N VAL A 355 -13.05 0.69 9.85
CA VAL A 355 -12.86 0.89 8.41
C VAL A 355 -13.17 -0.40 7.64
N GLY A 356 -12.69 -1.56 8.10
CA GLY A 356 -12.98 -2.86 7.51
C GLY A 356 -14.48 -3.17 7.44
N CYS A 357 -15.20 -2.97 8.54
CA CYS A 357 -16.66 -3.16 8.60
C CYS A 357 -17.43 -2.19 7.69
N LEU A 358 -16.93 -0.97 7.50
CA LEU A 358 -17.54 -0.01 6.58
C LEU A 358 -17.27 -0.40 5.11
N LEU A 359 -16.07 -0.86 4.79
CA LEU A 359 -15.71 -1.33 3.45
C LEU A 359 -16.51 -2.58 3.03
N SER A 360 -16.78 -3.50 3.97
CA SER A 360 -17.57 -4.70 3.67
C SER A 360 -19.02 -4.40 3.27
N ARG A 361 -19.49 -3.16 3.47
CA ARG A 361 -20.83 -2.71 3.07
C ARG A 361 -20.87 -2.08 1.66
N GLN A 362 -19.72 -1.71 1.08
CA GLN A 362 -19.66 -0.92 -0.16
C GLN A 362 -18.91 -1.60 -1.33
N ALA A 363 -18.19 -2.71 -1.09
CA ALA A 363 -17.54 -3.54 -2.11
C ALA A 363 -16.58 -2.79 -3.08
N LYS A 364 -15.93 -1.72 -2.60
CA LYS A 364 -14.99 -0.87 -3.35
C LYS A 364 -13.63 -0.73 -2.65
N GLY A 365 -13.37 -1.62 -1.69
CA GLY A 365 -12.07 -1.74 -1.05
C GLY A 365 -11.18 -2.71 -1.83
N PHE A 366 -9.90 -2.40 -1.90
CA PHE A 366 -8.88 -3.21 -2.55
C PHE A 366 -7.70 -3.40 -1.62
N ALA A 367 -6.91 -4.44 -1.88
CA ALA A 367 -5.59 -4.62 -1.29
C ALA A 367 -4.66 -5.20 -2.35
N LEU A 368 -3.35 -4.96 -2.19
CA LEU A 368 -2.35 -5.65 -3.00
C LEU A 368 -2.49 -7.17 -2.82
N PRO A 369 -2.08 -7.97 -3.82
CA PRO A 369 -1.98 -9.40 -3.67
C PRO A 369 -1.17 -9.77 -2.43
N ALA A 370 -1.54 -10.90 -1.82
CA ALA A 370 -0.84 -11.37 -0.64
C ALA A 370 0.67 -11.49 -0.94
N ARG A 371 1.51 -10.91 -0.06
CA ARG A 371 2.98 -10.94 -0.11
C ARG A 371 3.63 -9.97 -1.12
N GLU A 372 2.87 -9.01 -1.66
CA GLU A 372 3.38 -8.01 -2.60
C GLU A 372 3.23 -6.58 -2.06
N PHE A 373 3.80 -6.30 -0.89
CA PHE A 373 3.61 -5.01 -0.24
C PHE A 373 4.52 -3.93 -0.80
N LEU A 374 4.00 -2.69 -0.88
CA LEU A 374 4.82 -1.51 -1.19
C LEU A 374 5.41 -0.89 0.08
N VAL A 375 4.75 -1.03 1.22
CA VAL A 375 5.21 -0.57 2.53
C VAL A 375 4.95 -1.64 3.58
N TYR A 376 5.78 -1.68 4.62
CA TYR A 376 5.66 -2.67 5.68
C TYR A 376 5.92 -2.06 7.05
N ALA A 377 5.00 -2.33 7.96
CA ALA A 377 5.20 -2.21 9.40
C ALA A 377 4.98 -3.57 10.05
N PRO A 378 5.91 -4.05 10.89
CA PRO A 378 5.75 -5.31 11.60
C PRO A 378 4.55 -5.25 12.55
N PRO A 379 3.82 -6.36 12.73
CA PRO A 379 2.82 -6.47 13.78
C PRO A 379 3.42 -6.12 15.14
N THR A 380 2.60 -5.59 16.05
CA THR A 380 3.07 -5.12 17.35
C THR A 380 3.64 -6.27 18.21
N GLU A 381 3.17 -7.50 18.00
CA GLU A 381 3.69 -8.73 18.59
C GLU A 381 5.17 -8.94 18.29
N VAL A 382 5.62 -8.50 17.11
CA VAL A 382 6.99 -8.62 16.62
C VAL A 382 7.81 -7.40 17.01
N SER A 383 7.29 -6.20 16.78
CA SER A 383 8.04 -4.95 17.02
C SER A 383 8.28 -4.67 18.50
N ARG A 384 7.32 -5.06 19.36
CA ARG A 384 7.26 -4.70 20.78
C ARG A 384 7.32 -3.19 21.05
N ASP A 385 7.04 -2.37 20.05
CA ASP A 385 7.08 -0.91 20.14
C ASP A 385 5.75 -0.35 19.65
N THR A 386 4.95 0.13 20.60
CA THR A 386 3.60 0.61 20.34
C THR A 386 3.18 1.69 21.33
N ASP A 387 2.42 2.64 20.81
CA ASP A 387 1.72 3.65 21.59
C ASP A 387 0.20 3.39 21.63
N VAL A 388 -0.23 2.27 21.04
CA VAL A 388 -1.64 1.86 20.86
C VAL A 388 -1.96 0.61 21.68
N GLN A 389 -1.16 -0.44 21.54
CA GLN A 389 -1.50 -1.75 22.11
C GLN A 389 -0.94 -1.91 23.54
N THR A 390 -1.50 -2.84 24.31
CA THR A 390 -1.00 -3.26 25.61
C THR A 390 -0.54 -4.71 25.55
N PHE A 391 0.52 -5.04 26.30
CA PHE A 391 1.08 -6.38 26.38
C PHE A 391 0.66 -7.10 27.68
N PRO A 392 0.52 -8.44 27.65
CA PRO A 392 0.47 -9.26 28.86
C PRO A 392 1.65 -8.97 29.79
N GLU A 393 1.48 -9.13 31.10
CA GLU A 393 2.56 -8.87 32.07
C GLU A 393 3.82 -9.69 31.82
N ASP A 394 3.70 -10.91 31.28
CA ASP A 394 4.82 -11.78 30.98
C ASP A 394 5.48 -11.52 29.60
N MET A 395 4.95 -10.55 28.84
CA MET A 395 5.51 -10.08 27.57
C MET A 395 6.13 -8.68 27.66
N LYS A 396 5.90 -7.97 28.77
CA LYS A 396 6.58 -6.70 29.11
C LYS A 396 8.00 -6.97 29.58
#